data_AF-A0A3B1AMI7-F1
#
_entry.id   AF-A0A3B1AMI7-F1
#
_cell.length_a   1.000
_cell.length_b   1.000
_cell.length_c   1.000
_cell.angle_alpha   90.00
_cell.angle_beta   90.00
_cell.angle_gamma   90.00
#
_symmetry.space_group_name_H-M   'P 1'
#
loop_
_entity.id
_entity.type
_entity.pdbx_description
1 polymer ?
#
loop_
_entity_poly.entity_id
_entity_poly.type
_entity_poly.pdbx_seq_one_letter_code
_entity_poly.pdbx_strand_id
1 'polypeptide(L)'
;MDFYSITQWIYPVLDLIIMILCFTMLRGRGGIMLGTAFLIMSVFSFSWPISDLLANLYPGDQAEYYYEISTYVGFFTYLISSILIIFGVINISIQLRTNPVSGQVSLQTNNANPYQAPTANIDTSYASYPHNFGNIIFYLIPYTLGLGTISIGLYILFTTYPSDTSLVFILTGLVLILGGSIYLFVIVYRLWAFIINESNRSGLVPSIRTPGQAVGFLFIPLFNFYWVFLVYGKMAVNINAIARQRGATNLMPEGLGVTIPILIVLTIIPYLGFVISLILGLLIVPIFISQAIRMSVSLSQSNQVEST
;
A
#
# COMPACT_ATOMS: atom_id res chain seq x y z
N MET A 1 -2.30 -30.94 -26.09
CA MET A 1 -2.10 -29.52 -25.78
C MET A 1 -1.27 -29.51 -24.51
N ASP A 2 0.01 -29.16 -24.63
CA ASP A 2 0.93 -29.29 -23.51
C ASP A 2 0.69 -28.20 -22.49
N PHE A 3 0.91 -28.49 -21.21
CA PHE A 3 0.72 -27.54 -20.11
C PHE A 3 1.44 -26.20 -20.36
N TYR A 4 2.60 -26.26 -21.01
CA TYR A 4 3.39 -25.10 -21.42
C TYR A 4 2.60 -24.12 -22.31
N SER A 5 1.88 -24.61 -23.33
CA SER A 5 1.13 -23.72 -24.22
C SER A 5 -0.02 -23.05 -23.48
N ILE A 6 -0.69 -23.75 -22.56
CA ILE A 6 -1.75 -23.16 -21.72
C ILE A 6 -1.18 -22.01 -20.86
N THR A 7 0.00 -22.19 -20.26
CA THR A 7 0.60 -21.15 -19.42
C THR A 7 0.99 -19.89 -20.20
N GLN A 8 1.37 -20.00 -21.48
CA GLN A 8 1.71 -18.82 -22.28
C GLN A 8 0.50 -17.92 -22.58
N TRP A 9 -0.69 -18.49 -22.72
CA TRP A 9 -1.92 -17.72 -22.97
C TRP A 9 -2.56 -17.14 -21.71
N ILE A 10 -2.21 -17.64 -20.52
CA ILE A 10 -2.87 -17.21 -19.28
C ILE A 10 -2.46 -15.78 -18.88
N TYR A 11 -1.20 -15.42 -19.08
CA TYR A 11 -0.66 -14.10 -18.75
C TYR A 11 -1.33 -12.94 -19.50
N PRO A 12 -1.41 -12.95 -20.86
CA PRO A 12 -2.05 -11.85 -21.57
C PRO A 12 -3.54 -11.72 -21.26
N VAL A 13 -4.24 -12.84 -21.01
CA VAL A 13 -5.65 -12.84 -20.60
C VAL A 13 -5.81 -12.20 -19.22
N LEU A 14 -4.95 -12.55 -18.26
CA LEU A 14 -4.99 -11.99 -16.91
C LEU A 14 -4.69 -10.48 -16.92
N ASP A 15 -3.71 -10.03 -17.71
CA ASP A 15 -3.42 -8.61 -17.90
C ASP A 15 -4.62 -7.85 -18.49
N LEU A 16 -5.33 -8.46 -19.44
CA LEU A 16 -6.54 -7.89 -20.06
C LEU A 16 -7.69 -7.78 -19.04
N ILE A 17 -7.86 -8.79 -18.19
CA ILE A 17 -8.86 -8.76 -17.10
C ILE A 17 -8.54 -7.62 -16.12
N ILE A 18 -7.28 -7.49 -15.69
CA ILE A 18 -6.86 -6.41 -14.79
C ILE A 18 -7.04 -5.04 -15.46
N MET A 19 -6.72 -4.92 -16.74
CA MET A 19 -6.96 -3.71 -17.53
C MET A 19 -8.46 -3.32 -17.51
N ILE A 20 -9.36 -4.27 -17.80
CA ILE A 20 -10.81 -4.03 -17.75
C ILE A 20 -11.24 -3.61 -16.34
N LEU A 21 -10.74 -4.26 -15.30
CA LEU A 21 -11.03 -3.90 -13.90
C LEU A 21 -10.55 -2.48 -13.57
N CYS A 22 -9.36 -2.09 -14.03
CA CYS A 22 -8.85 -0.73 -13.85
C CYS A 22 -9.75 0.30 -14.53
N PHE A 23 -10.18 0.06 -15.78
CA PHE A 23 -11.05 1.00 -16.48
C PHE A 23 -12.48 1.06 -15.91
N THR A 24 -13.00 -0.05 -15.41
CA THR A 24 -14.39 -0.14 -14.91
C THR A 24 -14.52 0.32 -13.46
N MET A 25 -13.58 -0.06 -12.57
CA MET A 25 -13.69 0.18 -11.14
C MET A 25 -12.96 1.46 -10.67
N LEU A 26 -11.89 1.87 -11.35
CA LEU A 26 -11.09 3.04 -10.94
C LEU A 26 -11.46 4.25 -11.80
N ARG A 27 -12.58 4.92 -11.47
CA ARG A 27 -12.96 6.18 -12.12
C ARG A 27 -11.97 7.30 -11.74
N GLY A 28 -11.20 7.79 -12.72
CA GLY A 28 -10.32 8.95 -12.54
C GLY A 28 -9.05 8.90 -13.39
N ARG A 29 -8.24 9.96 -13.32
CA ARG A 29 -6.97 10.06 -14.07
C ARG A 29 -6.00 8.93 -13.70
N GLY A 30 -5.96 8.54 -12.43
CA GLY A 30 -5.08 7.45 -11.97
C GLY A 30 -5.52 6.07 -12.45
N GLY A 31 -6.83 5.82 -12.56
CA GLY A 31 -7.36 4.58 -13.12
C GLY A 31 -7.10 4.44 -14.62
N ILE A 32 -7.20 5.54 -15.37
CA ILE A 32 -6.82 5.55 -16.79
C ILE A 32 -5.34 5.21 -16.96
N MET A 33 -4.44 5.82 -16.18
CA MET A 33 -3.01 5.53 -16.25
C MET A 33 -2.69 4.06 -15.94
N LEU A 34 -3.30 3.48 -14.90
CA LEU A 34 -3.18 2.06 -14.58
C LEU A 34 -3.72 1.17 -15.70
N GLY A 35 -4.93 1.46 -16.20
CA GLY A 35 -5.53 0.71 -17.32
C GLY A 35 -4.64 0.76 -18.57
N THR A 36 -4.04 1.91 -18.87
CA THR A 36 -3.12 2.05 -20.01
C THR A 36 -1.85 1.22 -19.82
N ALA A 37 -1.30 1.18 -18.61
CA ALA A 37 -0.13 0.36 -18.30
C ALA A 37 -0.40 -1.14 -18.47
N PHE A 38 -1.55 -1.62 -17.99
CA PHE A 38 -1.96 -3.02 -18.15
C PHE A 38 -2.34 -3.36 -19.58
N LEU A 39 -2.90 -2.42 -20.36
CA LEU A 39 -3.11 -2.60 -21.80
C LEU A 39 -1.76 -2.83 -22.50
N ILE A 40 -0.76 -1.98 -22.22
CA ILE A 40 0.58 -2.09 -22.80
C ILE A 40 1.22 -3.44 -22.42
N MET A 41 1.10 -3.87 -21.17
CA MET A 41 1.59 -5.18 -20.73
C MET A 41 0.83 -6.33 -21.41
N SER A 42 -0.49 -6.26 -21.53
CA SER A 42 -1.29 -7.30 -22.20
C SER A 42 -0.89 -7.46 -23.66
N VAL A 43 -0.76 -6.35 -24.41
CA VAL A 43 -0.31 -6.36 -25.81
C VAL A 43 1.08 -7.00 -25.94
N PHE A 44 1.98 -6.69 -25.01
CA PHE A 44 3.31 -7.31 -25.01
C PHE A 44 3.29 -8.78 -24.57
N SER A 45 2.46 -9.16 -23.60
CA SER A 45 2.28 -10.55 -23.18
C SER A 45 1.76 -11.43 -24.33
N PHE A 46 1.02 -10.87 -25.30
CA PHE A 46 0.65 -11.57 -26.55
C PHE A 46 1.82 -11.76 -27.52
N SER A 47 2.91 -11.00 -27.40
CA SER A 47 4.06 -11.14 -28.30
C SER A 47 4.74 -12.49 -28.13
N TRP A 48 4.78 -13.07 -26.92
CA TRP A 48 5.41 -14.36 -26.66
C TRP A 48 4.74 -15.53 -27.39
N PRO A 49 3.41 -15.76 -27.29
CA PRO A 49 2.72 -16.77 -28.09
C PRO A 49 2.86 -16.55 -29.59
N ILE A 50 2.91 -15.29 -30.05
CA ILE A 50 3.08 -14.96 -31.46
C ILE A 50 4.50 -15.30 -31.92
N SER A 51 5.53 -14.96 -31.13
CA SER A 51 6.92 -15.33 -31.40
C SER A 51 7.09 -16.85 -31.48
N ASP A 52 6.44 -17.61 -30.60
CA ASP A 52 6.47 -19.07 -30.63
C ASP A 52 5.77 -19.63 -31.88
N LEU A 53 4.61 -19.07 -32.27
CA LEU A 53 3.92 -19.45 -33.49
C LEU A 53 4.77 -19.15 -34.75
N LEU A 54 5.43 -17.99 -34.79
CA LEU A 54 6.30 -17.60 -35.90
C LEU A 54 7.57 -18.46 -35.95
N ALA A 55 8.17 -18.78 -34.81
CA ALA A 55 9.32 -19.68 -34.71
C ALA A 55 9.00 -21.08 -35.26
N ASN A 56 7.79 -21.59 -34.99
CA ASN A 56 7.33 -22.87 -35.54
C ASN A 56 7.08 -22.82 -37.07
N LEU A 57 6.71 -21.66 -37.62
CA LEU A 57 6.50 -21.47 -39.06
C LEU A 57 7.82 -21.30 -39.84
N TYR A 58 8.85 -20.71 -39.22
CA TYR A 58 10.15 -20.42 -39.83
C TYR A 58 11.30 -21.02 -39.00
N PRO A 59 11.50 -22.35 -39.04
CA PRO A 59 12.56 -23.01 -38.29
C PRO A 59 13.96 -22.60 -38.80
N GLY A 60 14.88 -22.37 -37.87
CA GLY A 60 16.29 -22.02 -38.15
C GLY A 60 16.74 -20.74 -37.44
N ASP A 61 17.85 -20.17 -37.88
CA ASP A 61 18.52 -19.00 -37.26
C ASP A 61 17.62 -17.76 -37.14
N GLN A 62 16.54 -17.66 -37.92
CA GLN A 62 15.60 -16.55 -37.83
C GLN A 62 14.74 -16.59 -36.56
N ALA A 63 14.47 -17.77 -36.01
CA ALA A 63 13.69 -17.89 -34.77
C ALA A 63 14.41 -17.24 -33.58
N GLU A 64 15.73 -17.46 -33.45
CA GLU A 64 16.55 -16.86 -32.40
C GLU A 64 16.52 -15.33 -32.45
N TYR A 65 16.61 -14.77 -33.65
CA TYR A 65 16.53 -13.32 -33.87
C TYR A 65 15.19 -12.72 -33.40
N TYR A 66 14.06 -13.40 -33.63
CA TYR A 66 12.75 -12.94 -33.14
C TYR A 66 12.65 -12.96 -31.61
N TYR A 67 13.22 -13.98 -30.95
CA TYR A 67 13.24 -14.05 -29.48
C TYR A 67 14.10 -12.95 -28.87
N GLU A 68 15.26 -12.66 -29.47
CA GLU A 68 16.15 -11.60 -29.00
C GLU A 68 15.48 -10.22 -29.10
N ILE A 69 14.86 -9.90 -30.25
CA ILE A 69 14.12 -8.64 -30.41
C ILE A 69 12.95 -8.56 -29.42
N SER A 70 12.16 -9.63 -29.29
CA SER A 70 11.02 -9.65 -28.38
C SER A 70 11.44 -9.39 -26.93
N THR A 71 12.59 -9.95 -26.51
CA THR A 71 13.16 -9.74 -25.18
C THR A 71 13.51 -8.27 -24.92
N TYR A 72 14.21 -7.61 -25.86
CA TYR A 72 14.57 -6.19 -25.69
C TYR A 72 13.33 -5.29 -25.70
N VAL A 73 12.41 -5.50 -26.63
CA VAL A 73 11.16 -4.73 -26.70
C VAL A 73 10.38 -4.90 -25.39
N GLY A 74 10.29 -6.14 -24.90
CA GLY A 74 9.64 -6.46 -23.64
C GLY A 74 10.19 -5.71 -22.46
N PHE A 75 11.52 -5.69 -22.32
CA PHE A 75 12.18 -4.94 -21.26
C PHE A 75 11.76 -3.46 -21.24
N PHE A 76 11.82 -2.77 -22.38
CA PHE A 76 11.43 -1.36 -22.47
C PHE A 76 9.92 -1.18 -22.22
N THR A 77 9.10 -2.09 -22.73
CA THR A 77 7.65 -2.06 -22.51
C THR A 77 7.30 -2.21 -21.02
N TYR A 78 7.93 -3.15 -20.31
CA TYR A 78 7.75 -3.32 -18.88
C TYR A 78 8.23 -2.11 -18.09
N LEU A 79 9.30 -1.45 -18.51
CA LEU A 79 9.80 -0.23 -17.89
C LEU A 79 8.80 0.92 -18.02
N ILE A 80 8.25 1.15 -19.22
CA ILE A 80 7.22 2.17 -19.48
C ILE A 80 5.95 1.86 -18.67
N SER A 81 5.48 0.61 -18.68
CA SER A 81 4.31 0.21 -17.91
C SER A 81 4.52 0.38 -16.41
N SER A 82 5.70 0.06 -15.89
CA SER A 82 6.04 0.26 -14.47
C SER A 82 5.97 1.73 -14.08
N ILE A 83 6.49 2.64 -14.92
CA ILE A 83 6.39 4.09 -14.71
C ILE A 83 4.91 4.52 -14.68
N LEU A 84 4.10 4.07 -15.63
CA LEU A 84 2.67 4.40 -15.69
C LEU A 84 1.89 3.87 -14.48
N ILE A 85 2.20 2.67 -13.99
CA ILE A 85 1.63 2.10 -12.76
C ILE A 85 1.95 3.02 -11.58
N ILE A 86 3.21 3.43 -11.44
CA ILE A 86 3.65 4.32 -10.35
C ILE A 86 2.88 5.65 -10.40
N PHE A 87 2.83 6.30 -11.57
CA PHE A 87 2.07 7.54 -11.73
C PHE A 87 0.57 7.36 -11.51
N GLY A 88 0.00 6.23 -11.94
CA GLY A 88 -1.40 5.89 -11.70
C GLY A 88 -1.72 5.77 -10.21
N VAL A 89 -0.90 5.03 -9.46
CA VAL A 89 -1.04 4.86 -8.00
C VAL A 89 -0.86 6.20 -7.27
N ILE A 90 0.09 7.03 -7.67
CA ILE A 90 0.27 8.39 -7.11
C ILE A 90 -0.98 9.23 -7.36
N ASN A 91 -1.53 9.22 -8.58
CA ASN A 91 -2.73 9.99 -8.92
C ASN A 91 -3.96 9.50 -8.16
N ILE A 92 -4.14 8.19 -7.99
CA ILE A 92 -5.22 7.66 -7.13
C ILE A 92 -5.03 8.13 -5.70
N SER A 93 -3.81 8.07 -5.18
CA SER A 93 -3.49 8.53 -3.82
C SER A 93 -3.82 10.01 -3.62
N ILE A 94 -3.55 10.86 -4.63
CA ILE A 94 -3.88 12.29 -4.64
C ILE A 94 -5.38 12.51 -4.79
N GLN A 95 -6.07 11.81 -5.69
CA GLN A 95 -7.53 11.94 -5.86
C GLN A 95 -8.29 11.53 -4.62
N LEU A 96 -7.83 10.46 -3.94
CA LEU A 96 -8.33 10.14 -2.63
C LEU A 96 -8.14 11.36 -1.71
N ARG A 97 -7.01 12.11 -1.78
CA ARG A 97 -6.65 13.26 -0.89
C ARG A 97 -7.56 14.46 -1.09
N THR A 98 -7.90 14.75 -2.33
CA THR A 98 -8.65 15.95 -2.70
C THR A 98 -10.15 15.79 -2.61
N ASN A 99 -10.67 14.57 -2.41
CA ASN A 99 -12.07 14.35 -2.05
C ASN A 99 -12.16 14.21 -0.52
N PRO A 100 -12.23 15.30 0.26
CA PRO A 100 -12.80 15.18 1.59
C PRO A 100 -14.21 14.66 1.37
N VAL A 101 -14.53 13.50 1.94
CA VAL A 101 -15.90 13.05 2.06
C VAL A 101 -16.64 14.22 2.68
N SER A 102 -17.52 14.85 1.90
CA SER A 102 -18.34 15.98 2.26
C SER A 102 -19.42 15.56 3.24
N GLY A 103 -19.02 14.93 4.35
CA GLY A 103 -19.77 14.91 5.58
C GLY A 103 -19.52 16.25 6.24
N GLN A 104 -20.28 17.27 5.83
CA GLN A 104 -20.45 18.43 6.68
C GLN A 104 -20.99 17.91 8.00
N VAL A 105 -20.16 17.93 9.04
CA VAL A 105 -20.62 17.84 10.42
C VAL A 105 -21.44 19.09 10.64
N SER A 106 -22.75 18.99 10.41
CA SER A 106 -23.71 19.96 10.89
C SER A 106 -23.60 19.97 12.41
N LEU A 107 -22.89 20.95 12.95
CA LEU A 107 -22.87 21.27 14.37
C LEU A 107 -24.31 21.58 14.79
N GLN A 108 -25.04 20.58 15.28
CA GLN A 108 -26.17 20.83 16.15
C GLN A 108 -25.59 21.41 17.44
N THR A 109 -25.73 22.72 17.59
CA THR A 109 -25.49 23.45 18.83
C THR A 109 -26.39 22.85 19.92
N ASN A 110 -25.82 21.95 20.72
CA ASN A 110 -26.49 21.39 21.89
C ASN A 110 -26.68 22.51 22.93
N ASN A 111 -27.95 22.78 23.24
CA ASN A 111 -28.35 23.62 24.36
C ASN A 111 -27.70 23.11 25.65
N ALA A 112 -27.05 24.02 26.37
CA ALA A 112 -26.37 23.76 27.63
C ALA A 112 -27.34 23.13 28.66
N ASN A 113 -26.96 21.97 29.20
CA ASN A 113 -27.68 21.30 30.28
C ASN A 113 -27.25 21.92 31.63
N PRO A 114 -28.15 22.57 32.39
CA PRO A 114 -27.80 23.29 33.63
C PRO A 114 -27.43 22.40 34.82
N TYR A 115 -27.40 21.06 34.66
CA TYR A 115 -27.08 20.11 35.73
C TYR A 115 -25.73 19.39 35.58
N GLN A 116 -24.80 19.92 34.78
CA GLN A 116 -23.50 19.29 34.58
C GLN A 116 -22.63 19.42 35.85
N ALA A 117 -22.21 18.29 36.42
CA ALA A 117 -21.40 18.22 37.64
C ALA A 117 -20.00 18.83 37.42
N PRO A 118 -19.32 19.30 38.49
CA PRO A 118 -18.01 19.94 38.39
C PRO A 118 -17.00 19.00 37.73
N THR A 119 -16.44 19.41 36.60
CA THR A 119 -15.36 18.70 35.95
C THR A 119 -14.11 18.82 36.82
N ALA A 120 -13.60 17.68 37.29
CA ALA A 120 -12.29 17.63 37.93
C ALA A 120 -11.26 18.20 36.94
N ASN A 121 -10.52 19.21 37.37
CA ASN A 121 -9.40 19.78 36.62
C ASN A 121 -8.32 18.70 36.49
N ILE A 122 -8.37 17.96 35.38
CA ILE A 122 -7.28 17.10 34.94
C ILE A 122 -6.23 18.07 34.39
N ASP A 123 -5.09 18.20 35.07
CA ASP A 123 -3.93 18.92 34.55
C ASP A 123 -3.59 18.38 33.16
N THR A 124 -3.90 19.15 32.12
CA THR A 124 -3.78 18.78 30.71
C THR A 124 -2.39 19.15 30.17
N SER A 125 -1.32 18.77 30.89
CA SER A 125 0.04 18.82 30.33
C SER A 125 0.29 17.67 29.33
N TYR A 126 -0.67 17.39 28.45
CA TYR A 126 -0.51 16.44 27.36
C TYR A 126 0.16 17.16 26.21
N ALA A 127 1.41 16.79 25.91
CA ALA A 127 2.19 17.31 24.80
C ALA A 127 1.33 17.35 23.52
N SER A 128 1.19 18.53 22.93
CA SER A 128 0.54 18.71 21.63
C SER A 128 1.32 17.91 20.59
N TYR A 129 0.72 16.82 20.09
CA TYR A 129 1.38 16.00 19.10
C TYR A 129 1.45 16.74 17.77
N PRO A 130 2.61 16.73 17.09
CA PRO A 130 2.74 17.40 15.81
C PRO A 130 1.74 16.79 14.82
N HIS A 131 0.92 17.66 14.23
CA HIS A 131 -0.18 17.32 13.34
C HIS A 131 0.24 16.61 12.03
N ASN A 132 1.56 16.44 11.84
CA ASN A 132 2.18 15.82 10.68
C ASN A 132 2.48 14.35 10.94
N PHE A 133 1.48 13.49 10.66
CA PHE A 133 1.62 12.04 10.69
C PHE A 133 2.65 11.48 9.70
N GLY A 134 3.06 12.29 8.71
CA GLY A 134 3.96 11.91 7.63
C GLY A 134 3.24 11.82 6.29
N ASN A 135 4.01 11.70 5.21
CA ASN A 135 3.49 11.52 3.87
C ASN A 135 3.84 10.10 3.37
N ILE A 136 2.82 9.32 2.99
CA ILE A 136 2.97 7.96 2.46
C ILE A 136 3.85 7.90 1.20
N ILE A 137 4.00 9.02 0.48
CA ILE A 137 4.84 9.10 -0.72
C ILE A 137 6.31 8.79 -0.40
N PHE A 138 6.79 9.19 0.78
CA PHE A 138 8.16 8.90 1.21
C PHE A 138 8.38 7.41 1.56
N TYR A 139 7.31 6.64 1.78
CA TYR A 139 7.38 5.18 1.82
C TYR A 139 7.37 4.60 0.40
N LEU A 140 6.44 5.06 -0.44
CA LEU A 140 6.20 4.51 -1.77
C LEU A 140 7.41 4.64 -2.70
N ILE A 141 8.05 5.81 -2.76
CA ILE A 141 9.19 6.08 -3.66
C ILE A 141 10.35 5.09 -3.43
N PRO A 142 10.95 4.99 -2.23
CA PRO A 142 12.06 4.07 -2.03
C PRO A 142 11.64 2.60 -2.16
N TYR A 143 10.39 2.27 -1.80
CA TYR A 143 9.89 0.90 -1.95
C TYR A 143 9.74 0.48 -3.42
N THR A 144 9.15 1.32 -4.28
CA THR A 144 9.02 1.03 -5.72
C THR A 144 10.36 1.03 -6.44
N LEU A 145 11.23 2.00 -6.13
CA LEU A 145 12.58 2.05 -6.70
C LEU A 145 13.36 0.79 -6.30
N GLY A 146 13.32 0.40 -5.03
CA GLY A 146 14.00 -0.79 -4.54
C GLY A 146 13.53 -2.07 -5.23
N LEU A 147 12.21 -2.24 -5.43
CA LEU A 147 11.67 -3.36 -6.20
C LEU A 147 12.14 -3.36 -7.67
N GLY A 148 12.17 -2.20 -8.31
CA GLY A 148 12.70 -2.05 -9.67
C GLY A 148 14.17 -2.42 -9.76
N THR A 149 15.00 -1.95 -8.82
CA THR A 149 16.43 -2.26 -8.76
C THR A 149 16.69 -3.76 -8.52
N ILE A 150 15.92 -4.41 -7.63
CA ILE A 150 16.00 -5.87 -7.43
C ILE A 150 15.62 -6.62 -8.70
N SER A 151 14.56 -6.19 -9.39
CA SER A 151 14.12 -6.84 -10.63
C SER A 151 15.19 -6.78 -11.72
N ILE A 152 15.89 -5.64 -11.85
CA ILE A 152 17.05 -5.50 -12.76
C ILE A 152 18.19 -6.43 -12.33
N GLY A 153 18.52 -6.48 -11.04
CA GLY A 153 19.58 -7.37 -10.54
C GLY A 153 19.29 -8.85 -10.77
N LEU A 154 18.04 -9.28 -10.55
CA LEU A 154 17.58 -10.64 -10.84
C LEU A 154 17.64 -10.95 -12.34
N TYR A 155 17.23 -10.01 -13.21
CA TYR A 155 17.33 -10.18 -14.65
C TYR A 155 18.77 -10.44 -15.09
N ILE A 156 19.73 -9.61 -14.65
CA ILE A 156 21.16 -9.79 -14.96
C ILE A 156 21.67 -11.15 -14.47
N LEU A 157 21.26 -11.56 -13.26
CA LEU A 157 21.64 -12.84 -12.67
C LEU A 157 21.18 -14.03 -13.53
N PHE A 158 19.98 -13.96 -14.11
CA PHE A 158 19.44 -15.01 -14.98
C PHE A 158 20.03 -15.00 -16.39
N THR A 159 20.39 -13.84 -16.94
CA THR A 159 20.84 -13.74 -18.35
C THR A 159 22.35 -13.87 -18.53
N THR A 160 23.16 -13.39 -17.59
CA THR A 160 24.59 -13.11 -17.85
C THR A 160 25.52 -13.97 -16.99
N TYR A 161 25.02 -15.06 -16.40
CA TYR A 161 25.67 -15.78 -15.29
C TYR A 161 25.88 -14.88 -14.05
N PRO A 162 26.08 -15.45 -12.85
CA PRO A 162 26.30 -14.66 -11.64
C PRO A 162 27.53 -13.74 -11.80
N SER A 163 27.25 -12.46 -11.98
CA SER A 163 28.23 -11.37 -12.01
C SER A 163 28.10 -10.52 -10.76
N ASP A 164 29.21 -9.97 -10.26
CA ASP A 164 29.21 -9.07 -9.10
C ASP A 164 28.24 -7.88 -9.29
N THR A 165 28.05 -7.46 -10.54
CA THR A 165 27.07 -6.44 -10.94
C THR A 165 25.65 -6.80 -10.48
N SER A 166 25.20 -8.04 -10.67
CA SER A 166 23.86 -8.46 -10.26
C SER A 166 23.64 -8.33 -8.75
N LEU A 167 24.66 -8.69 -7.95
CA LEU A 167 24.63 -8.58 -6.49
C LEU A 167 24.54 -7.13 -6.04
N VAL A 168 25.27 -6.21 -6.69
CA VAL A 168 25.22 -4.77 -6.37
C VAL A 168 23.81 -4.22 -6.56
N PHE A 169 23.11 -4.56 -7.65
CA PHE A 169 21.73 -4.12 -7.88
C PHE A 169 20.77 -4.71 -6.84
N ILE A 170 20.88 -6.00 -6.53
CA ILE A 170 20.01 -6.65 -5.53
C ILE A 170 20.21 -6.01 -4.15
N LEU A 171 21.47 -5.84 -3.70
CA LEU A 171 21.78 -5.24 -2.41
C LEU A 171 21.32 -3.78 -2.32
N THR A 172 21.52 -3.01 -3.40
CA THR A 172 21.05 -1.62 -3.48
C THR A 172 19.53 -1.54 -3.35
N GLY A 173 18.80 -2.41 -4.05
CA GLY A 173 17.35 -2.44 -3.96
C GLY A 173 16.84 -2.88 -2.58
N LEU A 174 17.52 -3.82 -1.91
CA LEU A 174 17.21 -4.20 -0.52
C LEU A 174 17.38 -3.03 0.45
N VAL A 175 18.45 -2.23 0.31
CA VAL A 175 18.68 -1.03 1.13
C VAL A 175 17.56 0.00 0.93
N LEU A 176 17.11 0.21 -0.31
CA LEU A 176 16.00 1.11 -0.61
C LEU A 176 14.68 0.64 0.02
N ILE A 177 14.34 -0.65 -0.13
CA ILE A 177 13.15 -1.23 0.50
C ILE A 177 13.23 -1.09 2.02
N LEU A 178 14.38 -1.35 2.62
CA LEU A 178 14.60 -1.20 4.05
C LEU A 178 14.36 0.24 4.52
N GLY A 179 14.89 1.23 3.79
CA GLY A 179 14.66 2.65 4.07
C GLY A 179 13.16 3.03 4.03
N GLY A 180 12.44 2.54 3.02
CA GLY A 180 10.99 2.69 2.93
C GLY A 180 10.26 2.08 4.14
N SER A 181 10.58 0.82 4.48
CA SER A 181 9.98 0.09 5.59
C SER A 181 10.21 0.76 6.94
N ILE A 182 11.41 1.30 7.19
CA ILE A 182 11.71 2.09 8.40
C ILE A 182 10.79 3.30 8.48
N TYR A 183 10.65 4.03 7.38
CA TYR A 183 9.79 5.20 7.34
C TYR A 183 8.30 4.84 7.53
N LEU A 184 7.84 3.71 7.00
CA LEU A 184 6.49 3.19 7.27
C LEU A 184 6.28 2.93 8.78
N PHE A 185 7.26 2.32 9.46
CA PHE A 185 7.18 2.12 10.91
C PHE A 185 7.13 3.44 11.70
N VAL A 186 7.83 4.48 11.24
CA VAL A 186 7.71 5.82 11.84
C VAL A 186 6.28 6.37 11.71
N ILE A 187 5.62 6.18 10.56
CA ILE A 187 4.21 6.58 10.39
C ILE A 187 3.31 5.77 11.33
N VAL A 188 3.48 4.45 11.40
CA VAL A 188 2.70 3.58 12.28
C VAL A 188 2.87 3.98 13.75
N TYR A 189 4.10 4.30 14.17
CA TYR A 189 4.38 4.82 15.51
C TYR A 189 3.59 6.11 15.80
N ARG A 190 3.62 7.08 14.88
CA ARG A 190 2.92 8.36 15.03
C ARG A 190 1.41 8.19 15.08
N LEU A 191 0.84 7.32 14.24
CA LEU A 191 -0.58 6.99 14.25
C LEU A 191 -1.00 6.37 15.59
N TRP A 192 -0.24 5.40 16.09
CA TRP A 192 -0.55 4.79 17.39
C TRP A 192 -0.37 5.76 18.55
N ALA A 193 0.61 6.68 18.49
CA ALA A 193 0.77 7.72 19.51
C ALA A 193 -0.46 8.62 19.60
N PHE A 194 -1.01 9.02 18.45
CA PHE A 194 -2.26 9.77 18.37
C PHE A 194 -3.45 8.97 18.90
N ILE A 195 -3.65 7.73 18.42
CA ILE A 195 -4.76 6.88 18.85
C ILE A 195 -4.76 6.72 20.38
N ILE A 196 -3.60 6.45 20.97
CA ILE A 196 -3.46 6.26 22.42
C ILE A 196 -3.81 7.54 23.17
N ASN A 197 -3.26 8.68 22.75
CA ASN A 197 -3.52 9.95 23.42
C ASN A 197 -5.00 10.33 23.35
N GLU A 198 -5.61 10.22 22.18
CA GLU A 198 -7.02 10.57 21.99
C GLU A 198 -7.96 9.56 22.68
N SER A 199 -7.62 8.27 22.68
CA SER A 199 -8.38 7.27 23.45
C SER A 199 -8.37 7.60 24.94
N ASN A 200 -7.20 7.90 25.51
CA ASN A 200 -7.06 8.24 26.93
C ASN A 200 -7.83 9.52 27.28
N ARG A 201 -7.77 10.55 26.42
CA ARG A 201 -8.53 11.80 26.61
C ARG A 201 -10.03 11.58 26.63
N SER A 202 -10.51 10.68 25.78
CA SER A 202 -11.93 10.38 25.65
C SER A 202 -12.39 9.26 26.59
N GLY A 203 -11.54 8.78 27.51
CA GLY A 203 -11.89 7.72 28.46
C GLY A 203 -12.07 6.33 27.83
N LEU A 204 -11.57 6.14 26.60
CA LEU A 204 -11.54 4.86 25.90
C LEU A 204 -10.28 4.08 26.27
N VAL A 205 -10.37 2.75 26.27
CA VAL A 205 -9.22 1.88 26.51
C VAL A 205 -8.59 1.51 25.16
N PRO A 206 -7.39 2.01 24.81
CA PRO A 206 -6.74 1.65 23.57
C PRO A 206 -6.28 0.19 23.58
N SER A 207 -6.33 -0.47 22.43
CA SER A 207 -5.89 -1.88 22.32
C SER A 207 -4.38 -2.07 22.54
N ILE A 208 -3.57 -1.03 22.32
CA ILE A 208 -2.12 -1.03 22.56
C ILE A 208 -1.82 0.11 23.53
N ARG A 209 -0.97 -0.12 24.52
CA ARG A 209 -0.73 0.85 25.61
C ARG A 209 0.31 1.92 25.28
N THR A 210 1.28 1.60 24.43
CA THR A 210 2.34 2.56 24.05
C THR A 210 2.65 2.47 22.54
N PRO A 211 3.02 3.58 21.90
CA PRO A 211 3.40 3.57 20.49
C PRO A 211 4.69 2.78 20.23
N GLY A 212 5.60 2.76 21.21
CA GLY A 212 6.79 1.91 21.18
C GLY A 212 6.44 0.42 21.15
N GLN A 213 5.42 -0.01 21.90
CA GLN A 213 4.93 -1.39 21.85
C GLN A 213 4.30 -1.73 20.48
N ALA A 214 3.61 -0.77 19.85
CA ALA A 214 3.01 -0.98 18.53
C ALA A 214 4.06 -1.37 17.48
N VAL A 215 5.22 -0.70 17.46
CA VAL A 215 6.27 -0.97 16.47
C VAL A 215 7.30 -1.98 16.97
N GLY A 216 7.74 -1.89 18.22
CA GLY A 216 8.82 -2.70 18.78
C GLY A 216 8.53 -4.20 18.76
N PHE A 217 7.28 -4.59 19.03
CA PHE A 217 6.90 -6.00 19.06
C PHE A 217 6.77 -6.63 17.66
N LEU A 218 6.75 -5.84 16.59
CA LEU A 218 6.84 -6.35 15.22
C LEU A 218 8.23 -6.90 14.87
N PHE A 219 9.26 -6.55 15.64
CA PHE A 219 10.63 -7.05 15.44
C PHE A 219 10.90 -8.37 16.18
N ILE A 220 9.97 -8.84 17.01
CA ILE A 220 10.12 -10.11 17.73
C ILE A 220 9.76 -11.24 16.75
N PRO A 221 10.71 -12.13 16.40
CA PRO A 221 10.43 -13.22 15.47
C PRO A 221 9.28 -14.11 15.96
N LEU A 222 8.46 -14.61 15.03
CA LEU A 222 7.25 -15.42 15.25
C LEU A 222 6.11 -14.67 15.95
N PHE A 223 6.41 -13.91 17.00
CA PHE A 223 5.42 -13.09 17.70
C PHE A 223 4.90 -11.96 16.81
N ASN A 224 5.72 -11.46 15.86
CA ASN A 224 5.32 -10.50 14.86
C ASN A 224 4.06 -10.91 14.06
N PHE A 225 3.89 -12.20 13.76
CA PHE A 225 2.72 -12.70 13.02
C PHE A 225 1.42 -12.60 13.80
N TYR A 226 1.48 -12.72 15.13
CA TYR A 226 0.33 -12.41 15.98
C TYR A 226 0.18 -10.89 16.15
N TRP A 227 1.29 -10.20 16.40
CA TRP A 227 1.28 -8.79 16.75
C TRP A 227 0.76 -7.89 15.63
N VAL A 228 0.99 -8.28 14.38
CA VAL A 228 0.46 -7.58 13.20
C VAL A 228 -1.07 -7.49 13.19
N PHE A 229 -1.79 -8.47 13.77
CA PHE A 229 -3.24 -8.39 13.96
C PHE A 229 -3.66 -7.31 14.96
N LEU A 230 -2.86 -7.08 16.00
CA LEU A 230 -3.11 -6.01 16.94
C LEU A 230 -2.79 -4.65 16.31
N VAL A 231 -1.62 -4.52 15.66
CA VAL A 231 -1.15 -3.25 15.12
C VAL A 231 -2.01 -2.75 13.96
N TYR A 232 -2.33 -3.61 12.99
CA TYR A 232 -3.12 -3.20 11.82
C TYR A 232 -4.60 -3.51 12.00
N GLY A 233 -4.93 -4.70 12.54
CA GLY A 233 -6.31 -5.14 12.72
C GLY A 233 -7.11 -4.32 13.72
N LYS A 234 -6.50 -3.86 14.81
CA LYS A 234 -7.19 -3.02 15.80
C LYS A 234 -7.11 -1.52 15.48
N MET A 235 -6.24 -1.08 14.58
CA MET A 235 -6.05 0.35 14.29
C MET A 235 -7.36 1.02 13.83
N ALA A 236 -8.03 0.44 12.82
CA ALA A 236 -9.30 0.98 12.31
C ALA A 236 -10.39 1.00 13.40
N VAL A 237 -10.47 -0.05 14.22
CA VAL A 237 -11.44 -0.15 15.33
C VAL A 237 -11.22 0.96 16.36
N ASN A 238 -9.98 1.21 16.78
CA ASN A 238 -9.69 2.26 17.78
C ASN A 238 -9.95 3.66 17.21
N ILE A 239 -9.55 3.92 15.95
CA ILE A 239 -9.86 5.18 15.27
C ILE A 239 -11.37 5.39 15.17
N ASN A 240 -12.13 4.35 14.80
CA ASN A 240 -13.58 4.40 14.69
C ASN A 240 -14.25 4.60 16.06
N ALA A 241 -13.72 4.03 17.14
CA ALA A 241 -14.24 4.25 18.48
C ALA A 241 -14.12 5.73 18.89
N ILE A 242 -12.95 6.34 18.66
CA ILE A 242 -12.73 7.78 18.88
C ILE A 242 -13.69 8.60 18.00
N ALA A 243 -13.83 8.22 16.73
CA ALA A 243 -14.71 8.89 15.77
C ALA A 243 -16.19 8.89 16.20
N ARG A 244 -16.70 7.72 16.62
CA ARG A 244 -18.08 7.56 17.09
C ARG A 244 -18.35 8.40 18.32
N GLN A 245 -17.39 8.48 19.24
CA GLN A 245 -17.54 9.30 20.44
C GLN A 245 -17.64 10.79 20.12
N ARG A 246 -17.04 11.23 19.01
CA ARG A 246 -17.14 12.60 18.48
C ARG A 246 -18.30 12.81 17.51
N GLY A 247 -19.21 11.84 17.41
CA GLY A 247 -20.35 11.93 16.49
C GLY A 247 -19.98 11.91 15.00
N ALA A 248 -18.76 11.49 14.64
CA ALA A 248 -18.38 11.39 13.24
C ALA A 248 -19.13 10.24 12.56
N THR A 249 -19.77 10.55 11.42
CA THR A 249 -20.55 9.59 10.63
C THR A 249 -19.71 8.79 9.65
N ASN A 250 -18.58 9.36 9.22
CA ASN A 250 -17.65 8.69 8.31
C ASN A 250 -16.67 7.84 9.11
N LEU A 251 -16.69 6.53 8.87
CA LEU A 251 -15.86 5.56 9.59
C LEU A 251 -14.87 4.89 8.64
N MET A 252 -13.72 4.52 9.17
CA MET A 252 -12.70 3.77 8.44
C MET A 252 -13.17 2.32 8.21
N PRO A 253 -12.94 1.74 7.01
CA PRO A 253 -13.31 0.35 6.74
C PRO A 253 -12.43 -0.62 7.55
N GLU A 254 -13.05 -1.29 8.53
CA GLU A 254 -12.36 -2.22 9.43
C GLU A 254 -11.82 -3.47 8.71
N GLY A 255 -12.46 -3.88 7.62
CA GLY A 255 -12.06 -5.05 6.83
C GLY A 255 -10.63 -4.98 6.34
N LEU A 256 -10.16 -3.81 5.87
CA LEU A 256 -8.78 -3.65 5.40
C LEU A 256 -7.75 -3.87 6.52
N GLY A 257 -8.09 -3.47 7.75
CA GLY A 257 -7.23 -3.68 8.91
C GLY A 257 -6.99 -5.15 9.22
N VAL A 258 -8.01 -6.00 9.04
CA VAL A 258 -7.92 -7.46 9.25
C VAL A 258 -7.33 -8.18 8.03
N THR A 259 -7.54 -7.68 6.81
CA THR A 259 -6.97 -8.27 5.60
C THR A 259 -5.43 -8.16 5.57
N ILE A 260 -4.86 -7.03 5.99
CA ILE A 260 -3.39 -6.83 6.02
C ILE A 260 -2.66 -7.95 6.80
N PRO A 261 -2.99 -8.24 8.07
CA PRO A 261 -2.28 -9.26 8.84
C PRO A 261 -2.48 -10.67 8.27
N ILE A 262 -3.66 -11.00 7.73
CA ILE A 262 -3.89 -12.28 7.03
C ILE A 262 -2.94 -12.41 5.84
N LEU A 263 -2.84 -11.37 5.00
CA LEU A 263 -1.93 -11.36 3.86
C LEU A 263 -0.47 -11.45 4.29
N ILE A 264 -0.08 -10.80 5.39
CA ILE A 264 1.29 -10.89 5.92
C ILE A 264 1.62 -12.33 6.33
N VAL A 265 0.70 -13.05 6.99
CA VAL A 265 0.92 -14.46 7.34
C VAL A 265 1.02 -15.35 6.10
N LEU A 266 0.22 -15.08 5.07
CA LEU A 266 0.30 -15.81 3.79
C LEU A 266 1.63 -15.60 3.05
N THR A 267 2.43 -14.58 3.42
CA THR A 267 3.75 -14.37 2.80
C THR A 267 4.77 -15.46 3.14
N ILE A 268 4.50 -16.30 4.14
CA ILE A 268 5.35 -17.44 4.51
C ILE A 268 5.41 -18.48 3.38
N ILE A 269 4.35 -18.59 2.57
CA ILE A 269 4.29 -19.57 1.48
C ILE A 269 5.20 -19.07 0.33
N PRO A 270 6.23 -19.84 -0.07
CA PRO A 270 7.12 -19.44 -1.17
C PRO A 270 6.34 -19.16 -2.47
N TYR A 271 6.87 -18.26 -3.31
CA TYR A 271 6.26 -17.74 -4.55
C TYR A 271 4.95 -16.96 -4.36
N LEU A 272 3.97 -17.51 -3.65
CA LEU A 272 2.74 -16.83 -3.29
C LEU A 272 3.04 -15.58 -2.45
N GLY A 273 3.97 -15.69 -1.50
CA GLY A 273 4.40 -14.57 -0.68
C GLY A 273 5.05 -13.44 -1.46
N PHE A 274 5.71 -13.73 -2.58
CA PHE A 274 6.28 -12.69 -3.45
C PHE A 274 5.18 -11.86 -4.11
N VAL A 275 4.18 -12.52 -4.70
CA VAL A 275 3.01 -11.86 -5.32
C VAL A 275 2.22 -11.08 -4.28
N ILE A 276 1.96 -11.67 -3.12
CA ILE A 276 1.25 -11.01 -2.02
C ILE A 276 2.03 -9.80 -1.51
N SER A 277 3.35 -9.90 -1.33
CA SER A 277 4.20 -8.78 -0.86
C SER A 277 4.17 -7.59 -1.82
N LEU A 278 4.11 -7.85 -3.12
CA LEU A 278 3.94 -6.81 -4.14
C LEU A 278 2.60 -6.08 -3.97
N ILE A 279 1.50 -6.82 -3.95
CA ILE A 279 0.14 -6.25 -3.81
C ILE A 279 -0.02 -5.53 -2.47
N LEU A 280 0.46 -6.14 -1.39
CA LEU A 280 0.35 -5.62 -0.03
C LEU A 280 1.13 -4.31 0.11
N GLY A 281 2.41 -4.30 -0.28
CA GLY A 281 3.28 -3.14 -0.12
C GLY A 281 2.95 -1.97 -1.06
N LEU A 282 2.52 -2.25 -2.29
CA LEU A 282 2.25 -1.19 -3.28
C LEU A 282 0.82 -0.63 -3.23
N LEU A 283 -0.16 -1.46 -2.86
CA LEU A 283 -1.57 -1.07 -2.95
C LEU A 283 -2.20 -1.01 -1.57
N ILE A 284 -2.26 -2.12 -0.85
CA ILE A 284 -3.12 -2.25 0.32
C ILE A 284 -2.62 -1.39 1.49
N VAL A 285 -1.34 -1.50 1.85
CA VAL A 285 -0.73 -0.76 2.97
C VAL A 285 -0.79 0.76 2.73
N PRO A 286 -0.37 1.29 1.56
CA PRO A 286 -0.48 2.72 1.26
C PRO A 286 -1.91 3.25 1.35
N ILE A 287 -2.89 2.51 0.84
CA ILE A 287 -4.30 2.90 0.88
C ILE A 287 -4.78 2.95 2.33
N PHE A 288 -4.55 1.88 3.09
CA PHE A 288 -4.97 1.76 4.49
C PHE A 288 -4.34 2.85 5.38
N ILE A 289 -3.03 3.04 5.29
CA ILE A 289 -2.33 4.06 6.08
C ILE A 289 -2.77 5.47 5.66
N SER A 290 -3.01 5.71 4.36
CA SER A 290 -3.55 7.00 3.90
C SER A 290 -4.93 7.28 4.49
N GLN A 291 -5.81 6.26 4.58
CA GLN A 291 -7.12 6.38 5.24
C GLN A 291 -6.98 6.70 6.72
N ALA A 292 -6.12 5.97 7.43
CA ALA A 292 -5.84 6.19 8.86
C ALA A 292 -5.32 7.61 9.13
N ILE A 293 -4.39 8.10 8.31
CA ILE A 293 -3.85 9.47 8.42
C ILE A 293 -4.95 10.52 8.27
N ARG A 294 -5.81 10.40 7.24
CA ARG A 294 -6.87 11.40 7.02
C ARG A 294 -7.85 11.46 8.15
N MET A 295 -8.27 10.28 8.62
CA MET A 295 -9.22 10.19 9.71
C MET A 295 -8.62 10.81 10.97
N SER A 296 -7.36 10.50 11.27
CA SER A 296 -6.65 11.08 12.40
C SER A 296 -6.50 12.60 12.29
N VAL A 297 -6.20 13.13 11.10
CA VAL A 297 -6.15 14.58 10.85
C VAL A 297 -7.52 15.25 11.05
N SER A 298 -8.58 14.65 10.51
CA SER A 298 -9.96 15.16 10.65
C SER A 298 -10.39 15.21 12.12
N LEU A 299 -10.08 14.17 12.90
CA LEU A 299 -10.40 14.10 14.32
C LEU A 299 -9.55 15.09 15.15
N SER A 300 -8.30 15.29 14.77
CA SER A 300 -7.43 16.28 15.43
C SER A 300 -7.92 17.71 15.20
N GLN A 301 -8.46 18.01 14.01
CA GLN A 301 -9.04 19.33 13.70
C GLN A 301 -10.36 19.57 14.44
N SER A 302 -11.23 18.56 14.58
CA SER A 302 -12.50 18.72 15.29
C SER A 302 -12.31 19.10 16.77
N ASN A 303 -11.26 18.59 17.41
CA ASN A 303 -10.92 18.95 18.79
C ASN A 303 -10.58 20.43 18.98
N GLN A 304 -9.99 21.08 17.97
CA GLN A 304 -9.59 22.49 18.10
C GLN A 304 -10.82 23.40 18.15
N VAL A 305 -11.87 23.06 17.40
CA VAL A 305 -13.11 23.85 17.35
C VAL A 305 -13.89 23.78 18.66
N GLU A 306 -13.86 22.66 19.37
CA GLU A 306 -14.52 22.53 20.68
C GLU A 306 -13.79 23.29 21.81
N SER A 307 -12.52 23.66 21.60
CA SER A 307 -11.68 24.35 22.60
C SER A 307 -11.65 25.88 22.48
N THR A 308 -12.27 26.44 21.44
CA THR A 308 -12.39 27.90 21.18
C THR A 308 -13.79 28.41 21.48
#